data_AF-A0A919NY91-F1
#
_entry.id   AF-A0A919NY91-F1
#
_cell.length_a   1.000
_cell.length_b   1.000
_cell.length_c   1.000
_cell.angle_alpha   90.00
_cell.angle_beta   90.00
_cell.angle_gamma   90.00
#
_symmetry.space_group_name_H-M   'P 1'
#
loop_
_entity.id
_entity.type
_entity.pdbx_description
1 polymer ?
#
loop_
_entity_poly.entity_id
_entity_poly.type
_entity_poly.pdbx_seq_one_letter_code
_entity_poly.pdbx_strand_id
1 'polypeptide(L)'
;MTRDREAAPTETTAELVRAVRLAEGAFGAADLEVTGHVLVAARRLSGGSPQCSGVRCWELVFKPERLVPNSPDELVGAGGEIRFTADLDAGEAVFTGFGD
;
A
#
# COMPACT_ATOMS: atom_id res chain seq x y z
N MET A 1 2.01 -5.66 38.73
CA MET A 1 2.84 -5.66 37.52
C MET A 1 2.10 -6.43 36.44
N THR A 2 1.21 -5.75 35.74
CA THR A 2 0.46 -6.32 34.62
C THR A 2 1.42 -6.24 33.42
N ARG A 3 1.89 -7.40 32.94
CA ARG A 3 2.63 -7.46 31.68
C ARG A 3 1.65 -7.13 30.57
N ASP A 4 1.85 -5.99 29.92
CA ASP A 4 1.28 -5.70 28.60
C ASP A 4 1.59 -6.88 27.67
N ARG A 5 0.57 -7.70 27.40
CA ARG A 5 0.59 -8.60 26.25
C ARG A 5 0.40 -7.71 25.05
N GLU A 6 1.50 -7.25 24.47
CA GLU A 6 1.54 -6.73 23.12
C GLU A 6 0.84 -7.77 22.23
N ALA A 7 -0.38 -7.45 21.78
CA ALA A 7 -1.18 -8.38 21.00
C ALA A 7 -0.38 -8.66 19.72
N ALA A 8 -0.03 -9.94 19.51
CA ALA A 8 0.60 -10.35 18.27
C ALA A 8 -0.27 -9.84 17.11
N PRO A 9 0.30 -9.13 16.13
CA PRO A 9 -0.48 -8.59 15.03
C PRO A 9 -1.26 -9.73 14.38
N THR A 10 -2.57 -9.53 14.21
CA THR A 10 -3.41 -10.48 13.47
C THR A 10 -2.77 -10.76 12.11
N GLU A 11 -2.83 -12.00 11.62
CA GLU A 11 -2.12 -12.46 10.42
C GLU A 11 -2.31 -11.50 9.22
N THR A 12 -3.51 -10.96 9.06
CA THR A 12 -3.87 -9.95 8.05
C THR A 12 -3.16 -8.60 8.23
N THR A 13 -2.90 -8.17 9.45
CA THR A 13 -2.15 -6.95 9.76
C THR A 13 -0.67 -7.13 9.41
N ALA A 14 -0.08 -8.27 9.75
CA ALA A 14 1.30 -8.58 9.39
C ALA A 14 1.47 -8.70 7.86
N GLU A 15 0.49 -9.32 7.19
CA GLU A 15 0.42 -9.38 5.72
C GLU A 15 0.35 -7.98 5.10
N LEU A 16 -0.53 -7.10 5.58
CA LEU A 16 -0.65 -5.74 5.07
C LEU A 16 0.65 -4.95 5.26
N VAL A 17 1.28 -5.03 6.44
CA VAL A 17 2.57 -4.36 6.69
C VAL A 17 3.65 -4.87 5.72
N ARG A 18 3.68 -6.18 5.45
CA ARG A 18 4.61 -6.76 4.47
C ARG A 18 4.30 -6.29 3.05
N ALA A 19 3.03 -6.22 2.67
CA ALA A 19 2.60 -5.74 1.35
C ALA A 19 3.02 -4.28 1.12
N VAL A 20 2.81 -3.42 2.13
CA VAL A 20 3.24 -2.02 2.09
C VAL A 20 4.74 -1.91 1.88
N ARG A 21 5.56 -2.65 2.64
CA ARG A 21 7.02 -2.64 2.47
C ARG A 21 7.48 -3.08 1.10
N LEU A 22 6.81 -4.07 0.49
CA LEU A 22 7.11 -4.49 -0.88
C LEU A 22 6.81 -3.37 -1.87
N ALA A 23 5.66 -2.71 -1.74
CA ALA A 23 5.30 -1.58 -2.59
C ALA A 23 6.27 -0.40 -2.41
N GLU A 24 6.66 -0.07 -1.18
CA GLU A 24 7.66 0.97 -0.87
C GLU A 24 9.00 0.69 -1.53
N GLY A 25 9.46 -0.56 -1.55
CA GLY A 25 10.65 -0.96 -2.29
C GLY A 25 10.50 -0.80 -3.81
N ALA A 26 9.29 -0.95 -4.33
CA ALA A 26 8.99 -0.85 -5.76
C ALA A 26 8.84 0.61 -6.26
N PHE A 27 8.63 1.60 -5.37
CA PHE A 27 8.59 3.02 -5.77
C PHE A 27 9.88 3.46 -6.47
N GLY A 28 11.04 3.09 -5.91
CA GLY A 28 12.33 3.41 -6.51
C GLY A 28 12.58 2.70 -7.85
N ALA A 29 12.05 1.49 -8.01
CA ALA A 29 12.14 0.75 -9.28
C ALA A 29 11.22 1.33 -10.37
N ALA A 30 10.14 1.99 -9.98
CA ALA A 30 9.17 2.61 -10.88
C ALA A 30 9.55 4.06 -11.30
N ASP A 31 10.73 4.55 -10.91
CA ASP A 31 11.19 5.93 -11.16
C ASP A 31 10.20 7.01 -10.66
N LEU A 32 9.50 6.69 -9.58
CA LEU A 32 8.54 7.60 -8.96
C LEU A 32 9.28 8.48 -7.94
N GLU A 33 9.55 9.74 -8.31
CA GLU A 33 10.10 10.74 -7.40
C GLU A 33 9.05 11.22 -6.38
N VAL A 34 8.74 10.36 -5.42
CA VAL A 34 7.83 10.66 -4.32
C VAL A 34 8.64 10.74 -3.03
N THR A 35 8.86 11.96 -2.54
CA THR A 35 9.63 12.23 -1.30
C THR A 35 8.87 11.85 -0.03
N GLY A 36 7.57 11.56 -0.13
CA GLY A 36 6.71 11.12 0.96
C GLY A 36 5.33 10.69 0.45
N HIS A 37 4.83 9.55 0.95
CA HIS A 37 3.57 8.94 0.54
C HIS A 37 2.78 8.42 1.73
N VAL A 38 1.46 8.43 1.60
CA VAL A 38 0.52 7.88 2.57
C VAL A 38 -0.28 6.79 1.90
N LEU A 39 -0.43 5.64 2.58
CA LEU A 39 -1.38 4.61 2.17
C LEU A 39 -2.81 5.12 2.42
N VAL A 40 -3.58 5.34 1.35
CA VAL A 40 -4.97 5.85 1.44
C VAL A 40 -6.01 4.74 1.27
N ALA A 41 -5.64 3.63 0.63
CA ALA A 41 -6.49 2.44 0.56
C ALA A 41 -5.66 1.16 0.45
N ALA A 42 -6.17 0.09 1.04
CA ALA A 42 -5.65 -1.25 0.88
C ALA A 42 -6.80 -2.24 0.78
N ARG A 43 -6.71 -3.16 -0.19
CA ARG A 43 -7.73 -4.17 -0.44
C ARG A 43 -7.07 -5.50 -0.72
N ARG A 44 -7.47 -6.54 0.01
CA ARG A 44 -7.05 -7.91 -0.31
C ARG A 44 -7.71 -8.34 -1.62
N LEU A 45 -6.92 -8.87 -2.55
CA LEU A 45 -7.41 -9.40 -3.80
C LEU A 45 -7.74 -10.88 -3.63
N SER A 46 -8.94 -11.27 -4.03
CA SER A 46 -9.26 -12.66 -4.29
C SER A 46 -8.46 -13.10 -5.51
N GLY A 47 -7.78 -14.24 -5.45
CA GLY A 47 -6.88 -14.71 -6.53
C GLY A 47 -7.50 -14.66 -7.93
N GLY A 48 -6.68 -14.48 -8.96
CA GLY A 48 -7.12 -14.36 -10.36
C GLY A 48 -6.78 -13.04 -11.05
N SER A 49 -6.10 -12.10 -10.37
CA SER A 49 -5.48 -10.95 -11.05
C SER A 49 -4.19 -11.38 -11.76
N PRO A 50 -3.86 -10.82 -12.95
CA PRO A 50 -2.65 -11.20 -13.69
C PRO A 50 -1.35 -11.04 -12.91
N GLN A 51 -1.32 -10.10 -11.95
CA GLN A 51 -0.18 -9.76 -11.10
C GLN A 51 -0.18 -10.55 -9.78
N CYS A 52 -0.97 -11.63 -9.68
CA CYS A 52 -1.13 -12.41 -8.46
C CYS A 52 -0.95 -13.90 -8.74
N SER A 53 0.14 -14.45 -8.21
CA SER A 53 0.47 -15.88 -8.24
C SER A 53 -0.33 -16.69 -7.20
N GLY A 54 -0.89 -16.04 -6.18
CA GLY A 54 -1.56 -16.70 -5.06
C GLY A 54 -2.72 -15.94 -4.42
N VAL A 55 -3.07 -16.37 -3.20
CA VAL A 55 -4.22 -15.85 -2.42
C VAL A 55 -3.82 -14.75 -1.43
N ARG A 56 -2.52 -14.46 -1.33
CA ARG A 56 -1.95 -13.44 -0.44
C ARG A 56 -1.56 -12.20 -1.22
N CYS A 57 -2.53 -11.67 -1.95
CA CYS A 57 -2.37 -10.48 -2.77
C CYS A 57 -3.09 -9.27 -2.21
N TRP A 58 -2.49 -8.11 -2.41
CA TRP A 58 -3.02 -6.81 -1.97
C TRP A 58 -2.95 -5.80 -3.10
N GLU A 59 -4.05 -5.10 -3.33
CA GLU A 59 -4.05 -3.83 -4.04
C GLU A 59 -3.83 -2.72 -3.00
N LEU A 60 -2.83 -1.88 -3.25
CA LEU A 60 -2.44 -0.77 -2.40
C LEU A 60 -2.54 0.51 -3.20
N VAL A 61 -3.15 1.53 -2.61
CA VAL A 61 -3.26 2.86 -3.19
C VAL A 61 -2.57 3.84 -2.26
N PHE A 62 -1.55 4.48 -2.79
CA PHE A 62 -0.79 5.52 -2.11
C PHE A 62 -1.14 6.87 -2.69
N LYS A 63 -0.93 7.93 -1.91
CA LYS A 63 -1.02 9.31 -2.37
C LYS A 63 0.17 10.09 -1.84
N PRO A 64 0.80 10.99 -2.64
CA PRO A 64 1.83 11.87 -2.13
C PRO A 64 1.34 12.66 -0.93
N GLU A 65 2.14 12.77 0.12
CA GLU A 65 1.77 13.46 1.37
C GLU A 65 1.25 14.88 1.12
N ARG A 66 1.89 15.61 0.18
CA ARG A 66 1.49 16.97 -0.22
C ARG A 66 0.08 17.08 -0.82
N LEU A 67 -0.52 15.95 -1.22
CA LEU A 67 -1.86 15.85 -1.80
C LEU A 67 -2.87 15.23 -0.82
N VAL A 68 -2.48 14.99 0.43
CA VAL A 68 -3.38 14.56 1.51
C VAL A 68 -3.72 15.80 2.34
N PRO A 69 -5.01 16.17 2.47
CA PRO A 69 -5.38 17.34 3.23
C PRO A 69 -5.15 17.07 4.73
N ASN A 70 -4.55 18.03 5.44
CA ASN A 70 -4.31 17.97 6.87
C ASN A 70 -5.55 18.38 7.68
N SER A 71 -6.53 19.00 7.02
CA SER A 71 -7.80 19.41 7.60
C SER A 71 -8.95 19.28 6.60
N PRO A 72 -10.21 19.14 7.05
CA PRO A 72 -11.36 18.98 6.16
C PRO A 72 -11.60 20.17 5.22
N ASP A 73 -11.16 21.36 5.61
CA ASP A 73 -11.36 22.61 4.87
C ASP A 73 -10.19 22.93 3.91
N GLU A 74 -9.12 22.12 3.94
CA GLU A 74 -7.96 22.30 3.07
C GLU A 74 -8.25 21.80 1.66
N LEU A 75 -8.09 22.70 0.68
CA LEU A 75 -8.22 22.35 -0.73
C LEU A 75 -6.88 21.83 -1.25
N VAL A 76 -6.79 20.51 -1.40
CA VAL A 76 -5.71 19.84 -2.14
C VAL A 76 -6.22 19.42 -3.52
N GLY A 77 -5.30 19.29 -4.48
CA GLY A 77 -5.64 18.81 -5.83
C GLY A 77 -6.25 17.41 -5.81
N ALA A 78 -7.22 17.16 -6.71
CA ALA A 78 -7.72 15.82 -6.99
C ALA A 78 -6.65 14.98 -7.73
N GLY A 79 -6.75 13.66 -7.63
CA GLY A 79 -5.84 12.73 -8.28
C GLY A 79 -4.50 12.51 -7.55
N GLY A 80 -3.55 11.91 -8.24
CA GLY A 80 -2.20 11.63 -7.72
C GLY A 80 -2.10 10.30 -6.96
N GLU A 81 -3.13 9.46 -7.02
CA GLU A 81 -3.08 8.11 -6.49
C GLU A 81 -2.08 7.26 -7.28
N ILE A 82 -1.30 6.46 -6.56
CA ILE A 82 -0.28 5.57 -7.09
C ILE A 82 -0.64 4.17 -6.65
N ARG A 83 -0.88 3.29 -7.62
CA ARG A 83 -1.40 1.95 -7.37
C ARG A 83 -0.32 0.91 -7.50
N PHE A 84 -0.29 -0.02 -6.56
CA PHE A 84 0.56 -1.19 -6.57
C PHE A 84 -0.27 -2.44 -6.32
N THR A 85 0.13 -3.54 -6.95
CA THR A 85 -0.28 -4.88 -6.53
C THR A 85 0.91 -5.55 -5.87
N ALA A 86 0.75 -5.94 -4.60
CA ALA A 86 1.74 -6.67 -3.84
C ALA A 86 1.34 -8.15 -3.73
N ASP A 87 2.22 -9.02 -4.19
CA ASP A 87 2.10 -10.47 -4.07
C ASP A 87 3.05 -10.96 -2.96
N LEU A 88 2.47 -11.39 -1.83
CA LEU A 88 3.25 -11.85 -0.68
C LEU A 88 3.85 -13.25 -0.87
N ASP A 89 3.29 -14.04 -1.79
CA ASP A 89 3.78 -15.38 -2.14
C ASP A 89 5.03 -15.26 -3.02
N ALA A 90 4.98 -14.41 -4.05
CA ALA A 90 6.12 -14.09 -4.90
C ALA A 90 7.14 -13.17 -4.20
N GLY A 91 6.71 -12.42 -3.18
CA GLY A 91 7.57 -11.49 -2.45
C GLY A 91 7.92 -10.24 -3.26
N GLU A 92 7.02 -9.81 -4.13
CA GLU A 92 7.21 -8.67 -5.03
C GLU A 92 6.00 -7.73 -5.00
N ALA A 93 6.22 -6.49 -5.41
CA ALA A 93 5.15 -5.55 -5.71
C ALA A 93 5.39 -4.91 -7.07
N VAL A 94 4.30 -4.73 -7.81
CA VAL A 94 4.31 -4.20 -9.17
C VAL A 94 3.50 -2.92 -9.19
N PHE A 95 4.08 -1.86 -9.77
CA PHE A 95 3.33 -0.64 -10.08
C PHE A 95 2.26 -0.96 -11.11
N THR A 96 1.00 -0.66 -10.79
CA THR A 96 -0.15 -0.97 -11.65
C THR A 96 -0.80 0.24 -12.28
N GLY A 97 -0.38 1.46 -11.92
CA GLY A 97 -0.81 2.69 -12.58
C GLY A 97 -1.11 3.84 -11.63
N PHE A 98 -1.59 4.94 -12.19
CA PHE A 98 -2.13 6.06 -11.45
C PHE A 98 -3.66 5.96 -11.32
N GLY A 99 -4.24 6.51 -10.26
CA GLY A 99 -5.68 6.74 -10.20
C GLY A 99 -6.08 8.05 -10.90
N ASP A 100 -7.30 8.06 -11.44
CA ASP A 100 -7.97 9.24 -11.98
C ASP A 100 -8.45 10.20 -10.88
#